data_AF-A0AAD6TFK0-F1
#
_entry.id   AF-A0AAD6TFK0-F1
#
_cell.length_a   1.000
_cell.length_b   1.000
_cell.length_c   1.000
_cell.angle_alpha   90.00
_cell.angle_beta   90.00
_cell.angle_gamma   90.00
#
_symmetry.space_group_name_H-M   'P 1'
#
loop_
_entity.id
_entity.type
_entity.pdbx_description
1 polymer ?
#
loop_
_entity_poly.entity_id
_entity_poly.type
_entity_poly.pdbx_seq_one_letter_code
_entity_poly.pdbx_strand_id
1 'polypeptide(L)'
;MAHLATGNTDPVPVSADAQAPIIFPYPRKVAFHLVKTAHTANLFLRSITAGYVGLDTEFTTRTPSPKERSALEATDGSKRSRLLYLKRRVHEAGPDGIQLDFDRMGLCLVQIVQIATDTNVFIMDLKRIKSFPRELRRILESDQIAKVGTGFLTDGKVLFEDAGCNVRCFRDLGFLMRLVFAEQFATSGGPIALDVMVRFLLQRQMSKDLQQSDWSEEYDEEDPQILYAGLDAQASRELYTEMLIPTRDKESAINQRIQDDWFCFDFIDGEARTRSKSSSGDTSSWSYTLCPWYRGGKFSAYHR
;
A
#
# COMPACT_ATOMS: atom_id res chain seq x y z
N MET A 1 29.08 11.30 36.85
CA MET A 1 28.85 12.73 36.52
C MET A 1 29.55 13.00 35.20
N ALA A 2 28.79 13.05 34.09
CA ALA A 2 28.56 14.24 33.24
C ALA A 2 29.84 14.68 32.50
N HIS A 3 29.89 14.73 31.16
CA HIS A 3 28.97 15.40 30.25
C HIS A 3 28.85 14.71 28.87
N LEU A 4 27.63 14.76 28.34
CA LEU A 4 27.23 14.51 26.96
C LEU A 4 27.74 15.62 26.03
N ALA A 5 28.25 15.25 24.86
CA ALA A 5 28.35 16.14 23.70
C ALA A 5 27.37 15.63 22.64
N THR A 6 26.20 16.26 22.57
CA THR A 6 25.24 16.13 21.48
C THR A 6 25.68 17.04 20.34
N GLY A 7 26.34 16.46 19.34
CA GLY A 7 26.65 17.12 18.07
C GLY A 7 25.55 16.83 17.05
N ASN A 8 24.62 17.75 16.94
CA ASN A 8 23.54 17.83 15.95
C ASN A 8 24.12 17.72 14.53
N THR A 9 23.76 16.69 13.76
CA THR A 9 23.94 16.70 12.31
C THR A 9 22.64 17.20 11.70
N ASP A 10 22.47 18.53 11.70
CA ASP A 10 21.41 19.14 10.89
C ASP A 10 21.68 18.82 9.41
N PRO A 11 20.67 18.41 8.64
CA PRO A 11 20.84 18.18 7.21
C PRO A 11 21.20 19.50 6.52
N VAL A 12 22.17 19.42 5.62
CA VAL A 12 22.68 20.53 4.80
C VAL A 12 21.50 21.29 4.15
N PRO A 13 21.40 22.62 4.30
CA PRO A 13 20.35 23.38 3.66
C PRO A 13 20.65 23.49 2.17
N VAL A 14 19.78 22.89 1.34
CA VAL A 14 19.77 23.13 -0.12
C VAL A 14 19.05 24.46 -0.36
N SER A 15 19.64 25.33 -1.17
CA SER A 15 19.17 26.71 -1.37
C SER A 15 17.72 26.77 -1.84
N ALA A 16 16.99 27.71 -1.24
CA ALA A 16 15.66 28.11 -1.64
C ALA A 16 15.75 29.00 -2.89
N ASP A 17 15.88 28.38 -4.06
CA ASP A 17 15.57 29.03 -5.33
C ASP A 17 14.15 28.68 -5.78
N ALA A 18 13.48 29.70 -6.31
CA ALA A 18 12.04 29.77 -6.53
C ALA A 18 11.45 28.67 -7.43
N GLN A 19 10.19 28.34 -7.11
CA GLN A 19 9.30 27.35 -7.72
C GLN A 19 9.27 27.35 -9.25
N ALA A 20 9.60 26.20 -9.83
CA ALA A 20 8.89 25.67 -10.98
C ALA A 20 8.25 24.34 -10.54
N PRO A 21 6.95 24.08 -10.79
CA PRO A 21 6.39 22.76 -10.53
C PRO A 21 7.12 21.79 -11.45
N ILE A 22 7.90 20.87 -10.88
CA ILE A 22 8.55 19.83 -11.66
C ILE A 22 7.44 18.89 -12.15
N ILE A 23 7.12 19.07 -13.44
CA ILE A 23 6.20 18.23 -14.20
C ILE A 23 6.87 16.87 -14.41
N PHE A 24 6.17 15.80 -14.04
CA PHE A 24 6.53 14.44 -14.41
C PHE A 24 6.42 14.27 -15.93
N PRO A 25 7.54 13.99 -16.61
CA PRO A 25 7.49 12.87 -17.53
C PRO A 25 8.39 11.78 -16.98
N TYR A 26 7.78 10.66 -16.64
CA TYR A 26 8.51 9.42 -16.60
C TYR A 26 9.14 9.18 -17.99
N PRO A 27 10.41 8.74 -18.08
CA PRO A 27 11.12 8.63 -19.36
C PRO A 27 10.48 7.60 -20.29
N ARG A 28 9.62 6.73 -19.77
CA ARG A 28 8.80 5.82 -20.54
C ARG A 28 7.42 6.42 -20.73
N LYS A 29 6.94 6.43 -21.97
CA LYS A 29 5.53 6.71 -22.26
C LYS A 29 4.68 5.63 -21.61
N VAL A 30 3.93 6.01 -20.58
CA VAL A 30 2.96 5.16 -19.89
C VAL A 30 1.58 5.70 -20.20
N ALA A 31 0.68 4.83 -20.64
CA ALA A 31 -0.70 5.20 -20.95
C ALA A 31 -1.55 5.16 -19.68
N PHE A 32 -2.33 6.21 -19.44
CA PHE A 32 -3.24 6.31 -18.31
C PHE A 32 -4.66 5.97 -18.77
N HIS A 33 -5.35 5.13 -18.00
CA HIS A 33 -6.68 4.64 -18.33
C HIS A 33 -7.61 4.82 -17.13
N LEU A 34 -8.56 5.75 -17.23
CA LEU A 34 -9.65 5.86 -16.26
C LEU A 34 -10.72 4.81 -16.58
N VAL A 35 -10.89 3.85 -15.68
CA VAL A 35 -11.77 2.71 -15.87
C VAL A 35 -13.04 2.90 -15.04
N LYS A 36 -14.17 3.06 -15.74
CA LYS A 36 -15.48 3.36 -15.13
C LYS A 36 -16.45 2.16 -15.10
N THR A 37 -16.07 1.01 -15.69
CA THR A 37 -16.92 -0.20 -15.71
C THR A 37 -16.14 -1.48 -15.36
N ALA A 38 -16.83 -2.43 -14.73
CA ALA A 38 -16.23 -3.74 -14.41
C ALA A 38 -15.83 -4.52 -15.67
N HIS A 39 -16.58 -4.38 -16.76
CA HIS A 39 -16.27 -5.05 -18.02
C HIS A 39 -14.95 -4.56 -18.60
N THR A 40 -14.77 -3.24 -18.70
CA THR A 40 -13.54 -2.62 -19.17
C THR A 40 -12.36 -2.97 -18.26
N ALA A 41 -12.55 -2.92 -16.93
CA ALA A 41 -11.54 -3.34 -15.96
C ALA A 41 -11.07 -4.78 -16.22
N ASN A 42 -12.02 -5.71 -16.36
CA ASN A 42 -11.68 -7.10 -16.62
C ASN A 42 -10.95 -7.28 -17.96
N LEU A 43 -11.34 -6.57 -19.02
CA LEU A 43 -10.65 -6.66 -20.32
C LEU A 43 -9.19 -6.21 -20.23
N PHE A 44 -8.92 -5.07 -19.61
CA PHE A 44 -7.57 -4.54 -19.50
C PHE A 44 -6.68 -5.39 -18.59
N LEU A 45 -7.19 -5.73 -17.40
CA LEU A 45 -6.41 -6.43 -16.37
C LEU A 45 -6.15 -7.91 -16.68
N ARG A 46 -6.95 -8.53 -17.55
CA ARG A 46 -6.75 -9.94 -17.96
C ARG A 46 -5.40 -10.17 -18.64
N SER A 47 -4.87 -9.14 -19.30
CA SER A 47 -3.57 -9.20 -19.99
C SER A 47 -2.37 -9.06 -19.06
N ILE A 48 -2.58 -8.67 -17.79
CA ILE A 48 -1.49 -8.47 -16.85
C ILE A 48 -0.93 -9.84 -16.42
N THR A 49 0.25 -10.13 -16.95
CA THR A 49 1.12 -11.25 -16.58
C THR A 49 2.43 -10.78 -15.93
N ALA A 50 2.52 -9.49 -15.57
CA ALA A 50 3.71 -8.91 -14.97
C ALA A 50 4.05 -9.59 -13.63
N GLY A 51 5.36 -9.75 -13.37
CA GLY A 51 5.82 -10.28 -12.08
C GLY A 51 5.54 -9.33 -10.90
N TYR A 52 5.35 -8.04 -11.17
CA TYR A 52 4.94 -7.05 -10.18
C TYR A 52 4.17 -5.88 -10.82
N VAL A 53 3.33 -5.24 -10.01
CA VAL A 53 2.56 -4.04 -10.35
C VAL A 53 2.71 -3.01 -9.23
N GLY A 54 2.73 -1.72 -9.58
CA GLY A 54 2.51 -0.66 -8.60
C GLY A 54 1.04 -0.68 -8.15
N LEU A 55 0.81 -0.59 -6.85
CA LEU A 55 -0.52 -0.53 -6.26
C LEU A 55 -0.60 0.68 -5.35
N ASP A 56 -1.71 1.38 -5.44
CA ASP A 56 -2.16 2.37 -4.47
C ASP A 56 -3.68 2.29 -4.31
N THR A 57 -4.23 2.91 -3.27
CA THR A 57 -5.69 3.05 -3.10
C THR A 57 -6.09 4.37 -2.48
N GLU A 58 -7.19 4.93 -2.96
CA GLU A 58 -7.82 6.12 -2.36
C GLU A 58 -9.17 5.75 -1.77
N PHE A 59 -9.46 6.27 -0.57
CA PHE A 59 -10.66 5.90 0.17
C PHE A 59 -11.26 7.09 0.94
N THR A 60 -12.55 6.98 1.24
CA THR A 60 -13.27 7.93 2.10
C THR A 60 -13.73 7.23 3.37
N THR A 61 -13.99 8.00 4.41
CA THR A 61 -14.56 7.48 5.66
C THR A 61 -15.93 8.07 5.88
N ARG A 62 -16.92 7.24 6.21
CA ARG A 62 -18.26 7.73 6.60
C ARG A 62 -18.88 6.92 7.71
N THR A 63 -19.71 7.56 8.53
CA THR A 63 -20.46 6.85 9.56
C THR A 63 -21.52 5.93 8.92
N PRO A 64 -21.60 4.64 9.30
CA PRO A 64 -22.64 3.74 8.82
C PRO A 64 -24.03 4.17 9.33
N SER A 65 -25.04 4.11 8.45
CA SER A 65 -26.43 4.36 8.83
C SER A 65 -26.98 3.26 9.76
N PRO A 66 -28.02 3.52 10.57
CA PRO A 66 -28.60 2.51 11.46
C PRO A 66 -29.00 1.21 10.74
N LYS A 67 -29.55 1.32 9.53
CA LYS A 67 -29.93 0.17 8.70
C LYS A 67 -28.72 -0.66 8.25
N GLU A 68 -27.62 0.00 7.90
CA GLU A 68 -26.37 -0.69 7.53
C GLU A 68 -25.73 -1.38 8.73
N ARG A 69 -25.79 -0.77 9.92
CA ARG A 69 -25.34 -1.40 11.17
C ARG A 69 -26.10 -2.71 11.42
N SER A 70 -27.43 -2.66 11.41
CA SER A 70 -28.25 -3.87 11.59
C SER A 70 -28.00 -4.94 10.52
N ALA A 71 -27.75 -4.54 9.27
CA ALA A 71 -27.43 -5.48 8.19
C ALA A 71 -26.04 -6.13 8.33
N LEU A 72 -25.04 -5.38 8.81
CA LEU A 72 -23.71 -5.91 9.15
C LEU A 72 -23.78 -6.92 10.30
N GLU A 73 -24.67 -6.69 11.27
CA GLU A 73 -24.89 -7.60 12.40
C GLU A 73 -25.62 -8.90 12.01
N ALA A 74 -26.48 -8.87 10.99
CA ALA A 74 -27.36 -9.96 10.61
C ALA A 74 -26.81 -10.93 9.55
N THR A 75 -25.57 -10.76 9.06
CA THR A 75 -25.08 -11.48 7.86
C THR A 75 -24.09 -12.63 8.13
N ASP A 76 -24.06 -13.59 7.19
CA ASP A 76 -23.26 -14.82 7.19
C ASP A 76 -21.77 -14.63 6.77
N GLY A 77 -20.92 -15.59 7.15
CA GLY A 77 -19.62 -15.97 6.59
C GLY A 77 -18.66 -14.82 6.29
N SER A 78 -18.69 -14.32 5.05
CA SER A 78 -17.80 -13.25 4.58
C SER A 78 -18.03 -11.90 5.28
N LYS A 79 -19.29 -11.52 5.53
CA LYS A 79 -19.61 -10.32 6.32
C LYS A 79 -19.48 -10.58 7.82
N ARG A 80 -19.61 -11.84 8.25
CA ARG A 80 -19.30 -12.26 9.62
C ARG A 80 -17.81 -12.10 9.94
N SER A 81 -16.90 -12.32 8.98
CA SER A 81 -15.48 -11.98 9.13
C SER A 81 -15.27 -10.47 9.32
N ARG A 82 -15.99 -9.63 8.59
CA ARG A 82 -16.01 -8.16 8.77
C ARG A 82 -16.54 -7.76 10.15
N LEU A 83 -17.65 -8.37 10.60
CA LEU A 83 -18.23 -8.12 11.94
C LEU A 83 -17.34 -8.66 13.07
N LEU A 84 -16.74 -9.84 12.91
CA LEU A 84 -15.81 -10.43 13.89
C LEU A 84 -14.52 -9.62 13.99
N TYR A 85 -13.99 -9.13 12.87
CA TYR A 85 -12.86 -8.21 12.84
C TYR A 85 -13.17 -6.92 13.62
N LEU A 86 -14.32 -6.28 13.32
CA LEU A 86 -14.77 -5.07 14.02
C LEU A 86 -15.00 -5.33 15.52
N LYS A 87 -15.65 -6.44 15.88
CA LYS A 87 -15.89 -6.85 17.28
C LYS A 87 -14.60 -7.18 18.03
N ARG A 88 -13.62 -7.84 17.39
CA ARG A 88 -12.31 -8.16 18.00
C ARG A 88 -11.55 -6.89 18.36
N ARG A 89 -11.60 -5.85 17.52
CA ARG A 89 -10.94 -4.56 17.78
C ARG A 89 -11.52 -3.81 18.98
N VAL A 90 -12.84 -3.92 19.20
CA VAL A 90 -13.50 -3.39 20.42
C VAL A 90 -13.00 -4.13 21.66
N HIS A 91 -12.76 -5.44 21.56
CA HIS A 91 -12.28 -6.26 22.67
C HIS A 91 -10.79 -6.04 22.99
N GLU A 92 -9.95 -5.88 21.96
CA GLU A 92 -8.50 -5.65 22.09
C GLU A 92 -8.13 -4.28 22.67
N ALA A 93 -9.05 -3.30 22.63
CA ALA A 93 -8.84 -1.96 23.17
C ALA A 93 -8.83 -1.94 24.71
N GLY A 94 -9.29 -3.00 25.38
CA GLY A 94 -9.31 -3.14 26.84
C GLY A 94 -10.37 -2.27 27.53
N PRO A 95 -10.69 -2.55 28.81
CA PRO A 95 -11.75 -1.85 29.54
C PRO A 95 -11.44 -0.37 29.85
N ASP A 96 -10.16 0.03 29.87
CA ASP A 96 -9.72 1.41 30.16
C ASP A 96 -9.22 2.17 28.91
N GLY A 97 -9.29 1.56 27.72
CA GLY A 97 -8.72 2.09 26.48
C GLY A 97 -9.80 2.39 25.46
N ILE A 98 -10.46 3.53 25.62
CA ILE A 98 -11.42 4.09 24.64
C ILE A 98 -12.62 3.15 24.45
N GLN A 99 -13.78 3.57 24.96
CA GLN A 99 -15.04 3.32 24.28
C GLN A 99 -14.83 3.77 22.83
N LEU A 100 -14.34 2.87 21.97
CA LEU A 100 -14.31 3.06 20.53
C LEU A 100 -15.77 2.95 20.17
N ASP A 101 -16.45 4.09 20.32
CA ASP A 101 -17.79 4.30 19.82
C ASP A 101 -17.81 3.66 18.44
N PHE A 102 -18.74 2.73 18.23
CA PHE A 102 -19.11 2.34 16.88
C PHE A 102 -19.42 3.59 16.00
N ASP A 103 -19.70 4.74 16.62
CA ASP A 103 -19.87 6.06 15.99
C ASP A 103 -18.56 6.72 15.50
N ARG A 104 -17.38 6.35 16.00
CA ARG A 104 -16.06 6.85 15.52
C ARG A 104 -15.38 5.93 14.50
N MET A 105 -15.82 4.68 14.36
CA MET A 105 -15.32 3.78 13.32
C MET A 105 -16.15 3.95 12.04
N GLY A 106 -15.81 4.98 11.26
CA GLY A 106 -16.38 5.14 9.93
C GLY A 106 -16.13 3.90 9.06
N LEU A 107 -17.08 3.57 8.20
CA LEU A 107 -16.84 2.69 7.06
C LEU A 107 -15.79 3.36 6.17
N CYS A 108 -14.66 2.70 5.97
CA CYS A 108 -13.73 3.05 4.90
C CYS A 108 -14.27 2.46 3.60
N LEU A 109 -14.52 3.32 2.61
CA LEU A 109 -14.99 2.92 1.29
C LEU A 109 -13.89 3.22 0.28
N VAL A 110 -13.42 2.19 -0.42
CA VAL A 110 -12.43 2.34 -1.49
C VAL A 110 -13.11 3.09 -2.63
N GLN A 111 -12.56 4.24 -3.00
CA GLN A 111 -13.07 5.05 -4.11
C GLN A 111 -12.35 4.72 -5.39
N ILE A 112 -11.02 4.59 -5.31
CA ILE A 112 -10.16 4.31 -6.46
C ILE A 112 -9.15 3.24 -6.09
N VAL A 113 -8.87 2.35 -7.04
CA VAL A 113 -7.70 1.47 -7.00
C VAL A 113 -6.84 1.76 -8.22
N GLN A 114 -5.54 1.96 -8.01
CA GLN A 114 -4.59 2.23 -9.08
C GLN A 114 -3.67 1.03 -9.27
N ILE A 115 -3.51 0.58 -10.52
CA ILE A 115 -2.60 -0.50 -10.89
C ILE A 115 -1.65 0.01 -11.98
N ALA A 116 -0.37 0.13 -11.65
CA ALA A 116 0.67 0.51 -12.59
C ALA A 116 1.43 -0.73 -13.09
N THR A 117 1.56 -0.82 -14.41
CA THR A 117 2.41 -1.77 -15.14
C THR A 117 3.59 -1.05 -15.74
N ASP A 118 4.39 -1.72 -16.58
CA ASP A 118 5.53 -1.10 -17.27
C ASP A 118 5.12 -0.08 -18.35
N THR A 119 3.89 -0.19 -18.84
CA THR A 119 3.39 0.52 -20.03
C THR A 119 2.04 1.19 -19.82
N ASN A 120 1.30 0.79 -18.79
CA ASN A 120 -0.05 1.27 -18.52
C ASN A 120 -0.27 1.54 -17.02
N VAL A 121 -1.05 2.57 -16.71
CA VAL A 121 -1.62 2.85 -15.40
C VAL A 121 -3.14 2.77 -15.51
N PHE A 122 -3.74 1.85 -14.77
CA PHE A 122 -5.19 1.66 -14.72
C PHE A 122 -5.73 2.26 -13.43
N ILE A 123 -6.66 3.20 -13.56
CA ILE A 123 -7.27 3.92 -12.44
C ILE A 123 -8.74 3.52 -12.40
N MET A 124 -9.09 2.66 -11.45
CA MET A 124 -10.42 2.07 -11.37
C MET A 124 -11.30 2.87 -10.42
N ASP A 125 -12.25 3.62 -10.97
CA ASP A 125 -13.25 4.36 -10.22
C ASP A 125 -14.32 3.38 -9.70
N LEU A 126 -14.16 2.94 -8.45
CA LEU A 126 -15.03 1.96 -7.82
C LEU A 126 -16.43 2.49 -7.52
N LYS A 127 -16.63 3.82 -7.48
CA LYS A 127 -17.98 4.40 -7.36
C LYS A 127 -18.82 4.11 -8.59
N ARG A 128 -18.22 4.25 -9.77
CA ARG A 128 -18.89 3.99 -11.06
C ARG A 128 -18.89 2.49 -11.40
N ILE A 129 -17.88 1.75 -10.95
CA ILE A 129 -17.82 0.30 -11.07
C ILE A 129 -18.74 -0.34 -10.01
N LYS A 130 -19.98 -0.66 -10.41
CA LYS A 130 -21.02 -1.24 -9.53
C LYS A 130 -20.67 -2.57 -8.83
N SER A 131 -19.57 -3.22 -9.22
CA SER A 131 -19.12 -4.49 -8.65
C SER A 131 -17.61 -4.61 -8.74
N PHE A 132 -16.96 -4.98 -7.65
CA PHE A 132 -15.50 -5.14 -7.61
C PHE A 132 -15.01 -6.04 -8.77
N PRO A 133 -14.12 -5.54 -9.66
CA PRO A 133 -13.72 -6.31 -10.85
C PRO A 133 -13.07 -7.64 -10.50
N ARG A 134 -13.46 -8.70 -11.21
CA ARG A 134 -12.93 -10.06 -11.00
C ARG A 134 -11.43 -10.12 -11.26
N GLU A 135 -10.96 -9.48 -12.33
CA GLU A 135 -9.53 -9.49 -12.67
C GLU A 135 -8.71 -8.62 -11.73
N LEU A 136 -9.28 -7.55 -11.16
CA LEU A 136 -8.63 -6.80 -10.09
C LEU A 136 -8.43 -7.70 -8.87
N ARG A 137 -9.49 -8.41 -8.44
CA ARG A 137 -9.39 -9.39 -7.36
C ARG A 137 -8.33 -10.45 -7.66
N ARG A 138 -8.32 -11.03 -8.87
CA ARG A 138 -7.31 -12.01 -9.29
C ARG A 138 -5.90 -11.48 -9.11
N ILE A 139 -5.63 -10.22 -9.47
CA ILE A 139 -4.31 -9.61 -9.33
C ILE A 139 -3.96 -9.38 -7.85
N LEU A 140 -4.87 -8.80 -7.07
CA LEU A 140 -4.65 -8.50 -5.66
C LEU A 140 -4.46 -9.78 -4.83
N GLU A 141 -5.25 -10.82 -5.10
CA GLU A 141 -5.21 -12.13 -4.43
C GLU A 141 -4.14 -13.08 -5.02
N SER A 142 -3.49 -12.73 -6.14
CA SER A 142 -2.40 -13.54 -6.68
C SER A 142 -1.16 -13.43 -5.79
N ASP A 143 -0.53 -14.55 -5.48
CA ASP A 143 0.80 -14.54 -4.88
C ASP A 143 1.95 -14.65 -5.88
N GLN A 144 1.61 -14.76 -7.17
CA GLN A 144 2.58 -14.76 -8.28
C GLN A 144 2.82 -13.36 -8.84
N ILE A 145 1.97 -12.39 -8.47
CA ILE A 145 2.09 -10.99 -8.89
C ILE A 145 2.36 -10.18 -7.64
N ALA A 146 3.56 -9.61 -7.52
CA ALA A 146 3.86 -8.74 -6.40
C ALA A 146 3.13 -7.40 -6.55
N LYS A 147 2.53 -6.90 -5.47
CA LYS A 147 2.00 -5.54 -5.39
C LYS A 147 3.02 -4.68 -4.68
N VAL A 148 3.46 -3.60 -5.29
CA VAL A 148 4.50 -2.74 -4.71
C VAL A 148 3.92 -1.37 -4.47
N GLY A 149 4.16 -0.83 -3.29
CA GLY A 149 3.54 0.39 -2.83
C GLY A 149 3.97 0.75 -1.42
N THR A 150 3.30 1.72 -0.84
CA THR A 150 3.53 2.17 0.53
C THR A 150 2.25 2.10 1.33
N GLY A 151 2.32 1.77 2.62
CA GLY A 151 1.12 1.82 3.45
C GLY A 151 0.25 0.58 3.29
N PHE A 152 0.86 -0.56 2.94
CA PHE A 152 0.22 -1.88 2.78
C PHE A 152 -0.90 -2.17 3.79
N LEU A 153 -0.66 -1.87 5.06
CA LEU A 153 -1.60 -2.17 6.13
C LEU A 153 -2.90 -1.41 5.98
N THR A 154 -2.83 -0.14 5.57
CA THR A 154 -3.99 0.70 5.34
C THR A 154 -4.75 0.19 4.12
N ASP A 155 -4.06 0.03 2.98
CA ASP A 155 -4.70 -0.38 1.73
C ASP A 155 -5.29 -1.79 1.85
N GLY A 156 -4.52 -2.74 2.36
CA GLY A 156 -4.96 -4.11 2.57
C GLY A 156 -6.15 -4.20 3.51
N LYS A 157 -6.15 -3.39 4.58
CA LYS A 157 -7.29 -3.30 5.50
C LYS A 157 -8.52 -2.72 4.81
N VAL A 158 -8.40 -1.59 4.13
CA VAL A 158 -9.55 -0.92 3.51
C VAL A 158 -10.12 -1.76 2.36
N LEU A 159 -9.27 -2.40 1.55
CA LEU A 159 -9.69 -3.35 0.51
C LEU A 159 -10.39 -4.60 1.09
N PHE A 160 -9.93 -5.11 2.23
CA PHE A 160 -10.61 -6.22 2.90
C PHE A 160 -11.95 -5.79 3.52
N GLU A 161 -11.96 -4.65 4.22
CA GLU A 161 -13.16 -4.15 4.87
C GLU A 161 -14.26 -3.80 3.87
N ASP A 162 -13.92 -3.11 2.79
CA ASP A 162 -14.90 -2.65 1.80
C ASP A 162 -15.26 -3.74 0.79
N ALA A 163 -14.25 -4.39 0.20
CA ALA A 163 -14.45 -5.32 -0.91
C ALA A 163 -14.27 -6.80 -0.52
N GLY A 164 -13.89 -7.13 0.71
CA GLY A 164 -13.56 -8.52 1.10
C GLY A 164 -12.40 -9.10 0.28
N CYS A 165 -11.48 -8.25 -0.18
CA CYS A 165 -10.35 -8.67 -1.00
C CYS A 165 -9.14 -8.98 -0.12
N ASN A 166 -8.58 -10.18 -0.27
CA ASN A 166 -7.30 -10.50 0.36
C ASN A 166 -6.17 -9.97 -0.52
N VAL A 167 -5.24 -9.18 0.03
CA VAL A 167 -4.10 -8.67 -0.73
C VAL A 167 -2.89 -9.54 -0.44
N ARG A 168 -2.40 -10.29 -1.42
CA ARG A 168 -1.27 -11.22 -1.22
C ARG A 168 -0.03 -10.69 -1.90
N CYS A 169 1.17 -11.10 -1.49
CA CYS A 169 2.42 -10.67 -2.12
C CYS A 169 2.61 -9.15 -2.23
N PHE A 170 2.25 -8.40 -1.18
CA PHE A 170 2.56 -6.98 -1.14
C PHE A 170 4.00 -6.76 -0.67
N ARG A 171 4.75 -5.89 -1.34
CA ARG A 171 6.10 -5.49 -0.98
C ARG A 171 6.09 -4.01 -0.64
N ASP A 172 6.16 -3.72 0.64
CA ASP A 172 6.16 -2.35 1.13
C ASP A 172 7.53 -1.70 0.90
N LEU A 173 7.53 -0.63 0.12
CA LEU A 173 8.73 0.07 -0.32
C LEU A 173 9.46 0.74 0.84
N GLY A 174 8.75 1.17 1.89
CA GLY A 174 9.37 1.74 3.08
C GLY A 174 10.24 0.72 3.82
N PHE A 175 9.79 -0.54 3.89
CA PHE A 175 10.61 -1.61 4.45
C PHE A 175 11.80 -1.95 3.55
N LEU A 176 11.57 -2.06 2.25
CA LEU A 176 12.64 -2.34 1.29
C LEU A 176 13.72 -1.25 1.30
N MET A 177 13.33 0.01 1.39
CA MET A 177 14.27 1.12 1.49
C MET A 177 15.20 0.98 2.70
N ARG A 178 14.67 0.59 3.86
CA ARG A 178 15.48 0.41 5.07
C ARG A 178 16.44 -0.75 4.97
N LEU A 179 16.07 -1.77 4.21
CA LEU A 179 16.92 -2.92 3.97
C LEU A 179 18.06 -2.56 3.02
N VAL A 180 17.72 -1.95 1.87
CA VAL A 180 18.67 -1.66 0.79
C VAL A 180 19.58 -0.48 1.15
N PHE A 181 19.03 0.52 1.85
CA PHE A 181 19.70 1.77 2.21
C PHE A 181 19.74 1.94 3.73
N ALA A 182 20.19 0.88 4.41
CA ALA A 182 20.22 0.82 5.86
C ALA A 182 21.06 1.96 6.46
N GLU A 183 22.18 2.34 5.85
CA GLU A 183 23.02 3.43 6.36
C GLU A 183 22.28 4.78 6.36
N GLN A 184 21.42 5.00 5.36
CA GLN A 184 20.69 6.25 5.19
C GLN A 184 19.38 6.27 5.99
N PHE A 185 18.75 5.11 6.22
CA PHE A 185 17.40 5.01 6.81
C PHE A 185 17.31 4.16 8.09
N ALA A 186 18.43 3.72 8.68
CA ALA A 186 18.43 2.91 9.91
C ALA A 186 17.80 3.62 11.11
N THR A 187 17.94 4.95 11.20
CA THR A 187 17.50 5.73 12.37
C THR A 187 16.06 6.21 12.25
N SER A 188 15.42 6.06 11.08
CA SER A 188 14.04 6.47 10.91
C SER A 188 13.13 5.57 11.77
N GLY A 189 12.32 6.12 12.68
CA GLY A 189 11.43 5.30 13.53
C GLY A 189 10.09 4.92 12.88
N GLY A 190 9.65 5.66 11.85
CA GLY A 190 8.32 5.55 11.24
C GLY A 190 8.32 5.23 9.74
N PRO A 191 7.16 5.09 9.08
CA PRO A 191 7.08 4.81 7.66
C PRO A 191 7.90 5.82 6.82
N ILE A 192 8.61 5.34 5.81
CA ILE A 192 9.27 6.23 4.85
C ILE A 192 8.23 6.60 3.80
N ALA A 193 7.95 7.90 3.67
CA ALA A 193 6.95 8.40 2.72
C ALA A 193 7.41 8.20 1.27
N LEU A 194 6.45 7.98 0.36
CA LEU A 194 6.70 7.76 -1.06
C LEU A 194 7.50 8.92 -1.69
N ASP A 195 7.16 10.17 -1.37
CA ASP A 195 7.84 11.36 -1.90
C ASP A 195 9.32 11.42 -1.51
N VAL A 196 9.66 10.94 -0.31
CA VAL A 196 11.06 10.88 0.17
C VAL A 196 11.83 9.85 -0.65
N MET A 197 11.22 8.69 -0.92
CA MET A 197 11.84 7.63 -1.72
C MET A 197 12.03 8.06 -3.18
N VAL A 198 11.02 8.72 -3.77
CA VAL A 198 11.11 9.27 -5.13
C VAL A 198 12.21 10.33 -5.23
N ARG A 199 12.32 11.22 -4.24
CA ARG A 199 13.40 12.22 -4.23
C ARG A 199 14.77 11.57 -4.11
N PHE A 200 14.90 10.55 -3.27
CA PHE A 200 16.18 9.89 -3.03
C PHE A 200 16.63 9.03 -4.22
N LEU A 201 15.77 8.15 -4.75
CA LEU A 201 16.16 7.20 -5.81
C LEU A 201 15.96 7.74 -7.22
N LEU A 202 14.83 8.40 -7.46
CA LEU A 202 14.48 8.86 -8.81
C LEU A 202 14.94 10.29 -9.08
N GLN A 203 15.42 11.01 -8.06
CA GLN A 203 15.84 12.41 -8.13
C GLN A 203 14.71 13.30 -8.69
N ARG A 204 13.47 13.03 -8.23
CA ARG A 204 12.24 13.73 -8.65
C ARG A 204 11.43 14.19 -7.46
N GLN A 205 10.44 15.04 -7.72
CA GLN A 205 9.54 15.56 -6.70
C GLN A 205 8.10 15.17 -7.02
N MET A 206 7.37 14.73 -5.99
CA MET A 206 5.93 14.51 -6.06
C MET A 206 5.21 15.74 -5.51
N SER A 207 4.10 16.13 -6.14
CA SER A 207 3.16 17.07 -5.50
C SER A 207 2.50 16.39 -4.31
N LYS A 208 2.09 17.17 -3.31
CA LYS A 208 1.28 16.69 -2.17
C LYS A 208 -0.09 17.37 -2.12
N ASP A 209 -0.41 18.19 -3.12
CA ASP A 209 -1.53 19.13 -3.06
C ASP A 209 -2.88 18.42 -3.08
N LEU A 210 -2.93 17.21 -3.64
CA LEU A 210 -4.15 16.41 -3.80
C LEU A 210 -4.23 15.21 -2.85
N GLN A 211 -3.23 15.02 -1.98
CA GLN A 211 -3.17 13.86 -1.07
C GLN A 211 -4.37 13.80 -0.11
N GLN A 212 -4.92 14.95 0.28
CA GLN A 212 -6.06 15.06 1.20
C GLN A 212 -7.31 15.63 0.51
N SER A 213 -7.39 15.51 -0.81
CA SER A 213 -8.55 15.94 -1.58
C SER A 213 -9.77 15.06 -1.29
N ASP A 214 -10.97 15.52 -1.68
CA ASP A 214 -12.18 14.72 -1.51
C ASP A 214 -12.24 13.64 -2.59
N TRP A 215 -12.00 12.40 -2.18
CA TRP A 215 -12.04 11.24 -3.07
C TRP A 215 -13.48 10.74 -3.36
N SER A 216 -14.52 11.41 -2.86
CA SER A 216 -15.92 11.09 -3.16
C SER A 216 -16.46 11.77 -4.42
N GLU A 217 -15.81 12.81 -4.94
CA GLU A 217 -16.27 13.58 -6.11
C GLU A 217 -16.25 12.81 -7.44
N GLU A 218 -17.04 13.21 -8.44
CA GLU A 218 -16.98 12.57 -9.76
C GLU A 218 -15.74 13.01 -10.55
N TYR A 219 -15.04 12.06 -11.16
CA TYR A 219 -13.81 12.34 -11.93
C TYR A 219 -13.99 12.11 -13.42
N ASP A 220 -13.24 12.87 -14.21
CA ASP A 220 -13.03 12.62 -15.63
C ASP A 220 -11.54 12.41 -15.96
N GLU A 221 -11.24 12.09 -17.21
CA GLU A 221 -9.90 11.68 -17.64
C GLU A 221 -8.84 12.78 -17.47
N GLU A 222 -9.27 14.04 -17.52
CA GLU A 222 -8.41 15.23 -17.41
C GLU A 222 -8.28 15.74 -15.96
N ASP A 223 -8.92 15.06 -15.01
CA ASP A 223 -8.94 15.48 -13.61
C ASP A 223 -7.53 15.36 -12.97
N PRO A 224 -7.01 16.43 -12.35
CA PRO A 224 -5.72 16.41 -11.66
C PRO A 224 -5.62 15.32 -10.57
N GLN A 225 -6.72 14.95 -9.90
CA GLN A 225 -6.75 13.87 -8.90
C GLN A 225 -6.47 12.51 -9.55
N ILE A 226 -7.01 12.27 -10.75
CA ILE A 226 -6.76 11.04 -11.50
C ILE A 226 -5.29 10.96 -11.92
N LEU A 227 -4.72 12.06 -12.41
CA LEU A 227 -3.29 12.10 -12.74
C LEU A 227 -2.42 11.86 -11.50
N TYR A 228 -2.71 12.53 -10.39
CA TYR A 228 -2.01 12.35 -9.11
C TYR A 228 -2.03 10.89 -8.66
N ALA A 229 -3.22 10.29 -8.57
CA ALA A 229 -3.41 8.90 -8.16
C ALA A 229 -2.65 7.92 -9.05
N GLY A 230 -2.69 8.13 -10.37
CA GLY A 230 -1.95 7.28 -11.30
C GLY A 230 -0.43 7.40 -11.14
N LEU A 231 0.08 8.60 -10.82
CA LEU A 231 1.49 8.84 -10.58
C LEU A 231 2.00 8.17 -9.30
N ASP A 232 1.20 8.07 -8.24
CA ASP A 232 1.57 7.39 -6.99
C ASP A 232 1.82 5.89 -7.21
N ALA A 233 0.92 5.21 -7.94
CA ALA A 233 1.11 3.82 -8.32
C ALA A 233 2.29 3.63 -9.29
N GLN A 234 2.45 4.52 -10.26
CA GLN A 234 3.59 4.46 -11.19
C GLN A 234 4.92 4.63 -10.44
N ALA A 235 5.00 5.61 -9.54
CA ALA A 235 6.18 5.88 -8.74
C ALA A 235 6.57 4.68 -7.89
N SER A 236 5.60 4.03 -7.27
CA SER A 236 5.82 2.81 -6.51
C SER A 236 6.46 1.71 -7.35
N ARG A 237 5.95 1.50 -8.58
CA ARG A 237 6.50 0.51 -9.50
C ARG A 237 7.93 0.82 -9.92
N GLU A 238 8.20 2.08 -10.23
CA GLU A 238 9.53 2.51 -10.69
C GLU A 238 10.58 2.47 -9.59
N LEU A 239 10.22 2.89 -8.37
CA LEU A 239 11.07 2.71 -7.20
C LEU A 239 11.45 1.25 -6.99
N TYR A 240 10.49 0.34 -7.08
CA TYR A 240 10.78 -1.09 -6.97
C TYR A 240 11.72 -1.57 -8.08
N THR A 241 11.51 -1.09 -9.31
CA THR A 241 12.38 -1.42 -10.45
C THR A 241 13.83 -0.98 -10.19
N GLU A 242 14.04 0.25 -9.72
CA GLU A 242 15.37 0.78 -9.39
C GLU A 242 16.03 0.05 -8.21
N MET A 243 15.24 -0.38 -7.22
CA MET A 243 15.75 -1.19 -6.12
C MET A 243 16.25 -2.55 -6.60
N LEU A 244 15.58 -3.18 -7.57
CA LEU A 244 15.96 -4.46 -8.14
C LEU A 244 17.23 -4.42 -9.01
N ILE A 245 17.61 -3.26 -9.55
CA ILE A 245 18.83 -3.13 -10.34
C ILE A 245 20.04 -3.35 -9.40
N PRO A 246 20.87 -4.38 -9.65
CA PRO A 246 22.10 -4.58 -8.89
C PRO A 246 23.03 -3.39 -9.16
N THR A 247 23.37 -2.63 -8.12
CA THR A 247 24.47 -1.66 -8.19
C THR A 247 25.76 -2.36 -7.76
N ARG A 248 26.91 -1.81 -8.16
CA ARG A 248 28.24 -2.35 -7.81
C ARG A 248 28.45 -2.54 -6.30
N ASP A 249 27.73 -1.78 -5.47
CA ASP A 249 27.83 -1.79 -4.00
C ASP A 249 26.66 -2.51 -3.31
N LYS A 250 25.63 -2.94 -4.05
CA LYS A 250 24.51 -3.74 -3.49
C LYS A 250 24.96 -5.19 -3.40
N GLU A 251 25.45 -5.59 -2.23
CA GLU A 251 25.80 -6.98 -1.93
C GLU A 251 24.73 -7.95 -2.44
N SER A 252 25.17 -9.01 -3.11
CA SER A 252 24.33 -10.07 -3.68
C SER A 252 23.28 -10.62 -2.69
N ALA A 253 23.58 -10.58 -1.40
CA ALA A 253 22.69 -11.02 -0.31
C ALA A 253 21.41 -10.18 -0.17
N ILE A 254 21.44 -8.86 -0.41
CA ILE A 254 20.24 -8.01 -0.32
C ILE A 254 19.30 -8.28 -1.49
N ASN A 255 19.84 -8.36 -2.71
CA ASN A 255 19.07 -8.71 -3.90
C ASN A 255 18.48 -10.12 -3.76
N GLN A 256 19.24 -11.06 -3.20
CA GLN A 256 18.75 -12.39 -2.88
C GLN A 256 17.62 -12.36 -1.84
N ARG A 257 17.72 -11.55 -0.77
CA ARG A 257 16.64 -11.39 0.23
C ARG A 257 15.37 -10.75 -0.33
N ILE A 258 15.50 -9.79 -1.25
CA ILE A 258 14.36 -9.22 -1.96
C ILE A 258 13.70 -10.30 -2.83
N GLN A 259 14.50 -11.13 -3.49
CA GLN A 259 14.04 -12.26 -4.30
C GLN A 259 13.46 -13.41 -3.45
N ASP A 260 13.93 -13.59 -2.22
CA ASP A 260 13.51 -14.68 -1.32
C ASP A 260 12.22 -14.41 -0.53
N ASP A 261 11.49 -13.35 -0.86
CA ASP A 261 10.17 -12.98 -0.28
C ASP A 261 10.20 -12.57 1.21
N TRP A 262 11.36 -12.21 1.78
CA TRP A 262 11.47 -11.85 3.20
C TRP A 262 10.67 -10.59 3.60
N PHE A 263 10.23 -9.80 2.62
CA PHE A 263 9.46 -8.56 2.80
C PHE A 263 8.16 -8.58 2.00
N CYS A 264 7.61 -9.79 1.85
CA CYS A 264 6.34 -10.08 1.23
C CYS A 264 5.27 -10.21 2.31
N PHE A 265 4.28 -9.33 2.27
CA PHE A 265 3.16 -9.30 3.21
C PHE A 265 1.88 -9.74 2.52
N ASP A 266 1.09 -10.53 3.25
CA ASP A 266 -0.24 -10.95 2.84
C ASP A 266 -1.26 -10.39 3.85
N PHE A 267 -2.30 -9.73 3.38
CA PHE A 267 -3.44 -9.27 4.17
C PHE A 267 -4.58 -10.25 3.92
N ILE A 268 -4.79 -11.15 4.87
CA ILE A 268 -5.70 -12.29 4.74
C ILE A 268 -6.66 -12.26 5.93
N ASP A 269 -7.96 -12.30 5.64
CA ASP A 269 -9.02 -12.38 6.65
C ASP A 269 -8.95 -11.26 7.71
N GLY A 270 -8.57 -10.04 7.28
CA GLY A 270 -8.44 -8.89 8.17
C GLY A 270 -7.07 -8.75 8.86
N GLU A 271 -6.13 -9.66 8.61
CA GLU A 271 -4.85 -9.69 9.32
C GLU A 271 -3.66 -9.61 8.36
N ALA A 272 -2.67 -8.79 8.73
CA ALA A 272 -1.38 -8.74 8.07
C ALA A 272 -0.49 -9.91 8.52
N ARG A 273 0.02 -10.66 7.55
CA ARG A 273 0.81 -11.87 7.73
C ARG A 273 2.10 -11.77 6.92
N THR A 274 3.18 -12.30 7.48
CA THR A 274 4.44 -12.50 6.77
C THR A 274 4.51 -13.93 6.24
N ARG A 275 5.10 -14.07 5.06
CA ARG A 275 5.32 -15.36 4.41
C ARG A 275 6.73 -15.85 4.71
N SER A 276 6.86 -17.11 5.09
CA SER A 276 8.15 -17.80 5.15
C SER A 276 8.06 -19.15 4.42
N LYS A 277 9.11 -19.51 3.67
CA LYS A 277 9.23 -20.85 3.09
C LYS A 277 9.33 -21.85 4.23
N SER A 278 8.54 -22.93 4.19
CA SER A 278 8.70 -24.01 5.15
C SER A 278 10.08 -24.63 4.99
N SER A 279 10.72 -24.96 6.12
CA SER A 279 12.02 -25.63 6.13
C SER A 279 11.96 -27.10 5.69
N SER A 280 10.77 -27.62 5.39
CA SER A 280 10.52 -29.04 5.12
C SER A 280 10.81 -29.50 3.69
N GLY A 281 11.53 -28.71 2.87
CA GLY A 281 11.95 -29.11 1.52
C GLY A 281 10.83 -29.16 0.47
N ASP A 282 9.57 -29.01 0.88
CA ASP A 282 8.42 -28.89 0.00
C ASP A 282 8.22 -27.42 -0.39
N THR A 283 8.74 -27.07 -1.58
CA THR A 283 8.70 -25.72 -2.17
C THR A 283 7.29 -25.18 -2.42
N SER A 284 6.24 -26.00 -2.24
CA SER A 284 4.85 -25.62 -2.47
C SER A 284 4.10 -25.17 -1.19
N SER A 285 4.70 -25.35 0.00
CA SER A 285 4.05 -25.05 1.27
C SER A 285 4.59 -23.78 1.94
N TRP A 286 3.73 -22.76 2.04
CA TRP A 286 4.04 -21.51 2.73
C TRP A 286 3.53 -21.55 4.17
N SER A 287 4.38 -21.18 5.14
CA SER A 287 3.91 -20.89 6.49
C SER A 287 3.60 -19.41 6.64
N TYR A 288 2.52 -19.12 7.35
CA TYR A 288 2.08 -17.78 7.67
C TYR A 288 2.30 -17.51 9.14
N THR A 289 3.01 -16.43 9.43
CA THR A 289 3.13 -15.90 10.78
C THR A 289 2.47 -14.53 10.84
N LEU A 290 1.88 -14.19 11.98
CA LEU A 290 1.49 -12.81 12.24
C LEU A 290 2.74 -11.95 12.07
N CYS A 291 2.60 -10.88 11.30
CA CYS A 291 3.69 -9.96 11.00
C CYS A 291 4.31 -9.48 12.33
N PRO A 292 5.56 -9.86 12.69
CA PRO A 292 6.12 -9.63 14.02
C PRO A 292 6.20 -8.14 14.37
N TRP A 293 6.39 -7.34 13.33
CA TRP A 293 6.47 -5.90 13.37
C TRP A 293 5.09 -5.24 13.58
N TYR A 294 3.99 -5.97 13.38
CA TYR A 294 2.62 -5.46 13.49
C TYR A 294 1.93 -6.03 14.74
N ARG A 295 1.90 -5.25 15.82
CA ARG A 295 1.08 -5.53 17.01
C ARG A 295 0.14 -4.35 17.29
N GLY A 296 -1.15 -4.63 17.44
CA GLY A 296 -2.13 -3.63 17.88
C GLY A 296 -2.38 -2.46 16.92
N GLY A 297 -2.05 -2.58 15.63
CA GLY A 297 -2.20 -1.50 14.65
C GLY A 297 -1.02 -0.53 14.56
N LYS A 298 0.15 -0.87 15.14
CA LYS A 298 1.37 -0.07 15.04
C LYS A 298 2.56 -0.94 14.63
N PHE A 299 3.47 -0.35 13.87
CA PHE A 299 4.79 -0.95 13.63
C PHE A 299 5.66 -0.77 14.88
N SER A 300 6.21 -1.85 15.42
CA SER A 300 7.32 -1.75 16.38
C SER A 300 8.60 -1.40 15.62
N ALA A 301 9.46 -0.57 16.21
CA ALA A 301 10.78 -0.31 15.66
C ALA A 301 11.51 -1.63 15.39
N TYR A 302 12.18 -1.71 14.23
CA TYR A 302 13.00 -2.85 13.86
C TYR A 302 14.22 -2.87 14.79
N HIS A 303 14.16 -3.63 15.87
CA HIS A 303 15.33 -3.93 16.68
C HIS A 303 16.04 -5.13 16.05
N ARG A 304 17.28 -4.89 15.58
CA ARG A 304 18.20 -5.95 15.14
C ARG A 304 18.52 -6.88 16.30
#